data_AF-A0A662I1S0-F1
#
_entry.id   AF-A0A662I1S0-F1
#
_cell.length_a   1.000
_cell.length_b   1.000
_cell.length_c   1.000
_cell.angle_alpha   90.00
_cell.angle_beta   90.00
_cell.angle_gamma   90.00
#
_symmetry.space_group_name_H-M   'P 1'
#
loop_
_entity.id
_entity.type
_entity.pdbx_description
1 polymer ?
#
loop_
_entity_poly.entity_id
_entity_poly.type
_entity_poly.pdbx_seq_one_letter_code
_entity_poly.pdbx_strand_id
1 'polypeptide(L)'
;MSITPVERFVLAHILYSYGGKMYFTTPSGQAPEEALASFLAEDFVDPTDRRYERIRKAFAEALRGLKEKWLIELRGYEVLLTVVGRQEAEKISRELYNELKRKFSS
;
A
#
# COMPACT_ATOMS: atom_id res chain seq x y z
N MET A 1 -5.62 9.67 -16.03
CA MET A 1 -4.51 9.31 -15.11
C MET A 1 -4.46 7.79 -15.05
N SER A 2 -3.32 7.16 -15.34
CA SER A 2 -3.21 5.68 -15.32
C SER A 2 -2.76 5.21 -13.93
N ILE A 3 -3.41 4.16 -13.40
CA ILE A 3 -3.06 3.52 -12.13
C ILE A 3 -2.57 2.10 -12.46
N THR A 4 -1.38 1.76 -11.97
CA THR A 4 -0.79 0.44 -12.18
C THR A 4 -1.51 -0.63 -11.36
N PRO A 5 -1.36 -1.92 -11.71
CA PRO A 5 -1.93 -3.01 -10.90
C PRO A 5 -1.45 -3.00 -9.45
N VAL A 6 -0.18 -2.68 -9.19
CA VAL A 6 0.39 -2.62 -7.84
C VAL A 6 -0.18 -1.45 -7.05
N GLU A 7 -0.28 -0.26 -7.64
CA GLU A 7 -0.91 0.90 -7.02
C GLU A 7 -2.38 0.63 -6.67
N ARG A 8 -3.12 0.00 -7.58
CA ARG A 8 -4.51 -0.36 -7.33
C ARG A 8 -4.63 -1.36 -6.19
N PHE A 9 -3.73 -2.33 -6.14
CA PHE A 9 -3.67 -3.30 -5.06
C PHE A 9 -3.35 -2.65 -3.71
N VAL A 10 -2.36 -1.75 -3.64
CA VAL A 10 -1.99 -1.01 -2.42
C VAL A 10 -3.17 -0.18 -1.91
N LEU A 11 -3.88 0.53 -2.79
CA LEU A 11 -5.11 1.26 -2.43
C LEU A 11 -6.16 0.34 -1.82
N ALA A 12 -6.45 -0.78 -2.48
CA ALA A 12 -7.40 -1.77 -2.00
C ALA A 12 -6.96 -2.34 -0.64
N HIS A 13 -5.66 -2.60 -0.45
CA HIS A 13 -5.13 -3.12 0.79
C HIS A 13 -5.28 -2.12 1.96
N ILE A 14 -4.97 -0.83 1.74
CA ILE A 14 -5.20 0.23 2.74
C ILE A 14 -6.69 0.34 3.06
N LEU A 15 -7.57 0.28 2.05
CA LEU A 15 -9.02 0.32 2.26
C LEU A 15 -9.51 -0.86 3.10
N TYR A 16 -9.13 -2.07 2.70
CA TYR A 16 -9.79 -3.29 3.13
C TYR A 16 -9.17 -3.95 4.36
N SER A 17 -7.88 -3.74 4.61
CA SER A 17 -7.21 -4.19 5.84
C SER A 17 -7.26 -3.13 6.93
N TYR A 18 -7.22 -1.85 6.55
CA TYR A 18 -7.05 -0.73 7.49
C TYR A 18 -8.20 0.29 7.47
N GLY A 19 -9.28 0.03 6.74
CA GLY A 19 -10.44 0.94 6.69
C GLY A 19 -10.19 2.24 5.90
N GLY A 20 -9.10 2.33 5.14
CA GLY A 20 -8.74 3.49 4.33
C GLY A 20 -7.90 4.54 5.06
N LYS A 21 -7.47 4.26 6.29
CA LYS A 21 -6.63 5.15 7.10
C LYS A 21 -5.81 4.33 8.08
N MET A 22 -4.54 4.66 8.25
CA MET A 22 -3.70 4.02 9.27
C MET A 22 -2.56 4.91 9.72
N TYR A 23 -2.05 4.60 10.91
CA TYR A 23 -0.86 5.18 11.48
C TYR A 23 0.30 4.18 11.39
N PHE A 24 1.49 4.66 11.12
CA PHE A 24 2.71 3.86 11.02
C PHE A 24 3.90 4.63 11.60
N THR A 25 4.86 3.92 12.17
CA THR A 25 6.08 4.53 12.70
C THR A 25 7.11 4.70 11.59
N THR A 26 7.69 5.89 11.47
CA THR A 26 8.86 6.11 10.61
C THR A 26 10.12 6.05 11.46
N PRO A 27 11.06 5.12 11.16
CA PRO A 27 12.40 5.22 11.70
C PRO A 27 13.01 6.57 11.33
N SER A 28 13.77 7.17 12.25
CA SER A 28 14.39 8.47 12.04
C SER A 28 15.23 8.49 10.76
N GLY A 29 14.95 9.43 9.85
CA GLY A 29 15.69 9.60 8.59
C GLY A 29 15.16 8.78 7.40
N GLN A 30 14.14 7.94 7.57
CA GLN A 30 13.53 7.19 6.47
C GLN A 30 12.38 7.97 5.80
N ALA A 31 12.26 7.86 4.48
CA ALA A 31 11.13 8.43 3.75
C ALA A 31 9.81 7.76 4.18
N PRO A 32 8.71 8.50 4.42
CA PRO A 32 7.44 7.93 4.86
C PRO A 32 6.91 6.83 3.94
N GLU A 33 7.12 6.95 2.63
CA GLU A 33 6.74 5.95 1.63
C GLU A 33 7.48 4.61 1.84
N GLU A 34 8.76 4.65 2.21
CA GLU A 34 9.56 3.45 2.45
C GLU A 34 9.24 2.77 3.76
N ALA A 35 8.98 3.56 4.81
CA ALA A 35 8.55 3.05 6.10
C ALA A 35 7.18 2.36 5.98
N LEU A 36 6.21 3.02 5.33
CA LEU A 36 4.90 2.44 5.07
C LEU A 36 5.01 1.22 4.15
N ALA A 37 5.86 1.24 3.12
CA ALA A 37 6.06 0.10 2.25
C ALA A 37 6.59 -1.14 3.00
N SER A 38 7.50 -0.93 3.96
CA SER A 38 8.02 -2.00 4.82
C SER A 38 6.88 -2.60 5.63
N PHE A 39 6.13 -1.75 6.33
CA PHE A 39 4.98 -2.17 7.13
C PHE A 39 3.94 -2.95 6.32
N LEU A 40 3.58 -2.47 5.12
CA LEU A 40 2.61 -3.16 4.28
C LEU A 40 3.17 -4.44 3.66
N ALA A 41 4.48 -4.55 3.42
CA ALA A 41 5.09 -5.75 2.86
C ALA A 41 5.08 -6.92 3.87
N GLU A 42 5.22 -6.61 5.16
CA GLU A 42 5.17 -7.59 6.27
C GLU A 42 3.82 -8.33 6.35
N ASP A 43 2.72 -7.73 5.85
CA ASP A 43 1.41 -8.39 5.76
C ASP A 43 1.37 -9.59 4.79
N PHE A 44 2.38 -9.73 3.94
CA PHE A 44 2.43 -10.74 2.88
C PHE A 44 3.63 -11.68 3.00
N VAL A 45 4.78 -11.15 3.43
CA VAL A 45 6.05 -11.87 3.38
C VAL A 45 6.90 -11.49 4.59
N ASP A 46 7.47 -12.49 5.25
CA ASP A 46 8.41 -12.30 6.35
C ASP A 46 9.65 -11.50 5.90
N PRO A 47 10.16 -10.53 6.69
CA PRO A 47 11.35 -9.74 6.36
C PRO A 47 12.61 -10.55 6.01
N THR A 48 12.72 -11.79 6.47
CA THR A 48 13.84 -12.69 6.18
C THR A 48 13.73 -13.40 4.82
N ASP A 49 12.55 -13.38 4.18
CA ASP A 49 12.34 -13.97 2.87
C ASP A 49 12.99 -13.10 1.78
N ARG A 50 13.73 -13.75 0.86
CA ARG A 50 14.35 -13.10 -0.31
C ARG A 50 13.40 -12.26 -1.17
N ARG A 51 12.10 -12.53 -1.14
CA ARG A 51 11.06 -11.80 -1.88
C ARG A 51 10.71 -10.46 -1.23
N TYR A 52 10.95 -10.30 0.08
CA TYR A 52 10.55 -9.15 0.88
C TYR A 52 11.04 -7.84 0.25
N GLU A 53 12.34 -7.74 -0.02
CA GLU A 53 12.94 -6.52 -0.55
C GLU A 53 12.37 -6.11 -1.92
N ARG A 54 11.99 -7.09 -2.76
CA ARG A 54 11.34 -6.83 -4.04
C ARG A 54 9.93 -6.26 -3.85
N ILE A 55 9.15 -6.84 -2.94
CA ILE A 55 7.78 -6.40 -2.65
C ILE A 55 7.80 -5.01 -2.01
N ARG A 56 8.66 -4.81 -1.00
CA ARG A 56 8.87 -3.53 -0.33
C ARG A 56 9.20 -2.41 -1.33
N LYS A 57 10.12 -2.65 -2.28
CA LYS A 57 10.44 -1.67 -3.33
C LYS A 57 9.24 -1.37 -4.24
N ALA A 58 8.52 -2.39 -4.69
CA ALA A 58 7.35 -2.21 -5.53
C ALA A 58 6.24 -1.41 -4.80
N PHE A 59 6.06 -1.64 -3.50
CA PHE A 59 5.10 -0.90 -2.69
C PHE A 59 5.56 0.54 -2.45
N ALA A 60 6.86 0.78 -2.22
CA ALA A 60 7.38 2.14 -2.06
C ALA A 60 7.19 2.97 -3.35
N GLU A 61 7.46 2.39 -4.52
CA GLU A 61 7.21 3.01 -5.82
C GLU A 61 5.71 3.28 -6.03
N ALA A 62 4.86 2.32 -5.69
CA ALA A 62 3.42 2.49 -5.77
C ALA A 62 2.91 3.60 -4.85
N LEU A 63 3.36 3.66 -3.59
CA LEU A 63 2.97 4.71 -2.64
C LEU A 63 3.40 6.10 -3.12
N ARG A 64 4.61 6.23 -3.67
CA ARG A 64 5.07 7.47 -4.29
C ARG A 64 4.14 7.88 -5.44
N GLY A 65 3.85 6.95 -6.35
CA GLY A 65 2.97 7.18 -7.48
C GLY A 65 1.53 7.54 -7.07
N LEU A 66 0.99 6.90 -6.03
CA LEU A 66 -0.34 7.20 -5.47
C LEU A 66 -0.40 8.59 -4.84
N LYS A 67 0.65 9.00 -4.13
CA LYS A 67 0.78 10.33 -3.53
C LYS A 67 0.86 11.42 -4.60
N GLU A 68 1.71 11.23 -5.62
CA GLU A 68 1.83 12.15 -6.77
C GLU A 68 0.50 12.30 -7.52
N LYS A 69 -0.29 11.23 -7.58
CA LYS A 69 -1.63 11.19 -8.20
C LYS A 69 -2.75 11.72 -7.30
N TRP A 70 -2.45 12.15 -6.08
CA TRP A 70 -3.43 12.61 -5.08
C TRP A 70 -4.50 11.56 -4.71
N LEU A 71 -4.12 10.28 -4.73
CA LEU A 71 -4.98 9.16 -4.34
C LEU A 71 -4.81 8.82 -2.86
N ILE A 72 -3.66 9.17 -2.28
CA ILE A 72 -3.40 9.10 -0.86
C ILE A 72 -2.85 10.43 -0.38
N GLU A 73 -3.10 10.76 0.88
CA GLU A 73 -2.30 11.74 1.59
C GLU A 73 -1.40 11.01 2.58
N LEU A 74 -0.11 11.33 2.52
CA LEU A 74 0.91 10.77 3.39
C LEU A 74 1.49 11.91 4.20
N ARG A 75 1.18 11.96 5.50
CA ARG A 75 1.53 13.07 6.40
C ARG A 75 2.21 12.52 7.65
N GLY A 76 3.53 12.72 7.75
CA GLY A 76 4.32 12.24 8.89
C GLY A 76 4.18 10.71 9.06
N TYR A 77 3.35 10.32 10.03
CA TYR A 77 3.11 8.94 10.49
C TYR A 77 1.74 8.40 10.09
N GLU A 78 1.04 9.07 9.17
CA GLU A 78 -0.33 8.75 8.79
C GLU A 78 -0.45 8.63 7.27
N VAL A 79 -1.20 7.62 6.83
CA VAL A 79 -1.71 7.52 5.48
C VAL A 79 -3.22 7.49 5.50
N LEU A 80 -3.83 8.23 4.58
CA LEU A 80 -5.26 8.27 4.38
C LEU A 80 -5.60 8.26 2.90
N LEU A 81 -6.62 7.49 2.53
CA LEU A 81 -7.15 7.51 1.18
C LEU A 81 -7.90 8.84 0.97
N THR A 82 -7.63 9.52 -0.13
CA THR A 82 -8.49 10.62 -0.55
C THR A 82 -9.85 10.05 -1.01
N VAL A 83 -10.85 10.92 -1.20
CA VAL A 83 -12.14 10.50 -1.77
C VAL A 83 -11.94 9.79 -3.11
N VAL A 84 -11.05 10.31 -3.96
CA VAL A 84 -10.71 9.72 -5.27
C VAL A 84 -9.96 8.40 -5.09
N GLY A 85 -9.01 8.32 -4.16
CA GLY A 85 -8.28 7.08 -3.87
C GLY A 85 -9.19 5.96 -3.38
N ARG A 86 -10.17 6.28 -2.53
CA ARG A 86 -11.18 5.31 -2.07
C ARG A 86 -12.03 4.79 -3.23
N GLN A 87 -12.52 5.67 -4.11
CA GLN A 87 -13.27 5.25 -5.31
C GLN A 87 -12.44 4.34 -6.22
N GLU A 88 -11.14 4.60 -6.38
CA GLU A 88 -10.25 3.74 -7.16
C GLU A 88 -9.97 2.39 -6.49
N ALA A 89 -9.89 2.36 -5.17
CA ALA A 89 -9.74 1.14 -4.37
C ALA A 89 -10.97 0.22 -4.52
N GLU A 90 -12.17 0.80 -4.47
CA GLU A 90 -13.46 0.09 -4.54
C GLU A 90 -13.71 -0.57 -5.91
N LYS A 91 -12.97 -0.19 -6.95
CA LYS A 91 -12.99 -0.90 -8.25
C LYS A 91 -12.42 -2.31 -8.16
N ILE A 92 -11.63 -2.63 -7.14
CA ILE A 92 -11.31 -4.00 -6.77
C ILE A 92 -12.36 -4.45 -5.76
N SER A 93 -13.15 -5.48 -6.11
CA SER A 93 -14.10 -6.05 -5.15
C SER A 93 -13.38 -6.68 -3.96
N ARG A 94 -14.07 -6.78 -2.82
CA ARG A 94 -13.57 -7.42 -1.60
C ARG A 94 -13.06 -8.85 -1.88
N GLU A 95 -13.78 -9.58 -2.73
CA GLU A 95 -13.50 -10.96 -3.14
C GLU A 95 -12.22 -11.04 -3.97
N LEU A 96 -12.11 -10.19 -5.01
CA LEU A 96 -10.92 -10.12 -5.86
C LEU A 96 -9.68 -9.72 -5.04
N TYR A 97 -9.82 -8.75 -4.14
CA TYR A 97 -8.75 -8.38 -3.22
C TYR A 97 -8.29 -9.57 -2.36
N ASN A 98 -9.23 -10.34 -1.79
CA ASN A 98 -8.91 -11.50 -0.96
C ASN A 98 -8.27 -12.65 -1.77
N GLU A 99 -8.61 -12.79 -3.06
CA GLU A 99 -7.91 -13.70 -3.97
C GLU A 99 -6.47 -13.25 -4.23
N LEU A 100 -6.27 -11.97 -4.57
CA LEU A 100 -4.93 -11.40 -4.82
C LEU A 100 -4.05 -11.51 -3.58
N LYS A 101 -4.55 -11.14 -2.40
CA LYS A 101 -3.82 -11.24 -1.13
C LYS A 101 -3.31 -12.66 -0.87
N ARG A 102 -4.14 -13.68 -1.12
CA ARG A 102 -3.74 -15.08 -0.96
C ARG A 102 -2.61 -15.47 -1.91
N LYS A 103 -2.64 -15.04 -3.17
CA LYS A 103 -1.56 -15.30 -4.15
C LYS A 103 -0.23 -14.64 -3.77
N PHE A 104 -0.26 -13.51 -3.08
CA PHE A 104 0.96 -12.85 -2.58
C PHE A 104 1.52 -13.49 -1.31
N SER A 105 0.67 -14.12 -0.50
CA SER A 105 1.05 -14.75 0.78
C SER A 105 1.43 -16.23 0.63
N SER A 106 1.07 -16.87 -0.49
CA SER A 106 1.48 -18.22 -0.87
C SER A 106 2.87 -18.24 -1.51
#